data_AF-A0A315ANW3-F1
#
_entry.id   AF-A0A315ANW3-F1
#
_cell.length_a   1.000
_cell.length_b   1.000
_cell.length_c   1.000
_cell.angle_alpha   90.00
_cell.angle_beta   90.00
_cell.angle_gamma   90.00
#
_symmetry.space_group_name_H-M   'P 1'
#
loop_
_entity.id
_entity.type
_entity.pdbx_description
1 polymer ?
#
loop_
_entity_poly.entity_id
_entity_poly.type
_entity_poly.pdbx_seq_one_letter_code
_entity_poly.pdbx_strand_id
1 'polypeptide(L)'
;MEIAMPPTHTAPSVRTSASGKRAINLSLSSDVLDTAKHLAINISQVCDSHLREVVRREQERKWREDHADFIAAYNATIEAEGLPLDEWRSF
;
A
#
# COMPACT_ATOMS: atom_id res chain seq x y z
N MET A 1 35.80 6.59 -12.79
CA MET A 1 35.23 6.57 -11.44
C MET A 1 33.95 5.77 -11.55
N GLU A 2 34.01 4.48 -11.23
CA GLU A 2 32.90 3.54 -11.43
C GLU A 2 31.80 3.85 -10.43
N ILE A 3 30.68 4.38 -10.91
CA ILE A 3 29.47 4.55 -10.11
C ILE A 3 28.84 3.15 -10.05
N ALA A 4 29.20 2.38 -9.02
CA ALA A 4 28.54 1.13 -8.71
C ALA A 4 27.07 1.42 -8.41
N MET A 5 26.18 1.12 -9.36
CA MET A 5 24.74 1.21 -9.17
C MET A 5 24.34 0.22 -8.06
N PRO A 6 23.60 0.64 -7.02
CA PRO A 6 23.09 -0.29 -6.03
C PRO A 6 22.13 -1.29 -6.70
N PRO A 7 22.04 -2.54 -6.22
CA PRO A 7 21.15 -3.52 -6.79
C PRO A 7 19.71 -3.00 -6.72
N THR A 8 19.08 -2.84 -7.88
CA THR A 8 17.65 -2.56 -7.98
C THR A 8 16.90 -3.74 -7.33
N HIS A 9 16.39 -3.54 -6.12
CA HIS A 9 15.38 -4.43 -5.55
C HIS A 9 14.12 -4.27 -6.39
N THR A 10 13.98 -5.11 -7.41
CA THR A 10 12.71 -5.30 -8.13
C THR A 10 11.72 -5.87 -7.11
N ALA A 11 10.93 -5.00 -6.49
CA ALA A 11 9.81 -5.41 -5.67
C ALA A 11 8.94 -6.39 -6.50
N PRO A 12 8.51 -7.53 -5.91
CA PRO A 12 7.75 -8.52 -6.65
C PRO A 12 6.43 -7.88 -7.11
N SER A 13 6.31 -7.66 -8.42
CA SER A 13 5.04 -7.31 -9.05
C SER A 13 4.11 -8.50 -8.86
N VAL A 14 3.21 -8.39 -7.88
CA VAL A 14 2.13 -9.35 -7.67
C VAL A 14 1.26 -9.29 -8.91
N ARG A 15 1.47 -10.23 -9.84
CA ARG A 15 0.56 -10.48 -10.95
C ARG A 15 -0.79 -10.83 -10.35
N THR A 16 -1.71 -9.86 -10.37
CA THR A 16 -3.09 -10.09 -9.95
C THR A 16 -3.77 -10.87 -11.07
N SER A 17 -3.57 -12.18 -11.11
CA SER A 17 -4.37 -13.07 -11.93
C SER A 17 -5.74 -13.25 -11.26
N ALA A 18 -6.78 -13.06 -12.07
CA ALA A 18 -8.21 -13.32 -11.84
C ALA A 18 -9.01 -12.18 -11.18
N SER A 19 -9.71 -11.44 -12.05
CA SER A 19 -10.78 -10.46 -11.81
C SER A 19 -12.03 -11.02 -11.09
N GLY A 20 -11.91 -12.08 -10.29
CA GLY A 20 -13.02 -12.78 -9.66
C GLY A 20 -13.12 -12.51 -8.17
N LYS A 21 -14.34 -12.24 -7.67
CA LYS A 21 -14.63 -12.29 -6.23
C LYS A 21 -14.58 -13.75 -5.79
N ARG A 22 -13.75 -14.04 -4.78
CA ARG A 22 -13.72 -15.38 -4.16
C ARG A 22 -14.64 -15.38 -2.94
N ALA A 23 -15.62 -16.28 -2.93
CA ALA A 23 -16.46 -16.49 -1.76
C ALA A 23 -15.62 -17.05 -0.60
N ILE A 24 -15.82 -16.49 0.60
CA ILE A 24 -15.17 -16.92 1.84
C ILE A 24 -16.24 -17.15 2.90
N ASN A 25 -16.04 -18.16 3.75
CA ASN A 25 -16.88 -18.35 4.94
C ASN A 25 -16.26 -17.56 6.10
N LEU A 26 -17.02 -16.62 6.67
CA LEU A 26 -16.61 -15.78 7.78
C LEU A 26 -17.68 -15.84 8.87
N SER A 27 -17.24 -15.93 10.13
CA SER A 27 -18.13 -15.83 11.29
C SER A 27 -18.06 -14.40 11.85
N LEU A 28 -19.22 -13.76 12.02
CA LEU A 28 -19.39 -12.44 12.61
C LEU A 28 -20.45 -12.50 13.71
N SER A 29 -20.51 -11.49 14.58
CA SER A 29 -21.49 -11.40 15.66
C SER A 29 -22.92 -11.41 15.11
N SER A 30 -23.76 -12.29 15.67
CA SER A 30 -25.12 -12.51 15.17
C SER A 30 -26.02 -11.28 15.29
N ASP A 31 -25.90 -10.56 16.40
CA ASP A 31 -26.61 -9.31 16.68
C ASP A 31 -26.33 -8.23 15.62
N VAL A 32 -25.06 -8.09 15.22
CA VAL A 32 -24.64 -7.13 14.18
C VAL A 32 -25.17 -7.55 12.81
N LEU A 33 -25.11 -8.85 12.48
CA LEU A 33 -25.62 -9.36 11.21
C LEU A 33 -27.13 -9.17 11.09
N ASP A 34 -27.88 -9.44 12.15
CA ASP A 34 -29.33 -9.29 12.15
C ASP A 34 -29.72 -7.81 12.06
N THR A 35 -29.05 -6.95 12.80
CA THR A 35 -29.23 -5.49 12.69
C THR A 35 -28.91 -5.01 11.27
N ALA A 36 -27.80 -5.44 10.68
CA ALA A 36 -27.42 -5.06 9.33
C ALA A 36 -28.45 -5.51 8.28
N LYS A 37 -29.01 -6.72 8.42
CA LYS A 37 -30.11 -7.20 7.56
C LYS A 37 -31.36 -6.34 7.73
N HIS A 38 -31.75 -6.00 8.95
CA HIS A 38 -32.90 -5.12 9.23
C HIS A 38 -32.72 -3.73 8.60
N LEU A 39 -31.49 -3.23 8.56
CA LEU A 39 -31.13 -1.95 7.94
C LEU A 39 -30.86 -2.06 6.42
N ALA A 40 -31.08 -3.22 5.81
CA ALA A 40 -30.81 -3.50 4.40
C ALA A 40 -29.36 -3.18 3.95
N ILE A 41 -28.40 -3.34 4.87
CA ILE A 41 -26.98 -3.09 4.59
C ILE A 41 -26.41 -4.24 3.75
N ASN A 42 -25.68 -3.90 2.69
CA ASN A 42 -24.94 -4.87 1.89
C ASN A 42 -23.65 -5.30 2.61
N ILE A 43 -23.77 -6.29 3.48
CA ILE A 43 -22.67 -6.80 4.33
C ILE A 43 -21.45 -7.18 3.48
N SER A 44 -21.65 -7.89 2.37
CA SER A 44 -20.56 -8.31 1.49
C SER A 44 -19.78 -7.13 0.91
N GLN A 45 -20.46 -6.07 0.49
CA GLN A 45 -19.82 -4.86 -0.04
C GLN A 45 -19.06 -4.09 1.05
N VAL A 46 -19.64 -3.98 2.25
CA VAL A 46 -18.98 -3.32 3.39
C VAL A 46 -17.71 -4.07 3.79
N CYS A 47 -17.79 -5.40 3.92
CA CYS A 47 -16.64 -6.24 4.23
C CYS A 47 -15.54 -6.14 3.16
N ASP A 48 -15.88 -6.21 1.87
CA ASP A 48 -14.91 -6.08 0.78
C ASP A 48 -14.23 -4.70 0.81
N SER A 49 -15.01 -3.63 0.99
CA SER A 49 -14.47 -2.26 1.02
C SER A 49 -13.52 -2.05 2.20
N HIS A 50 -13.92 -2.49 3.40
CA HIS A 50 -13.10 -2.37 4.59
C HIS A 50 -11.83 -3.22 4.50
N LEU A 51 -11.94 -4.46 4.01
CA LEU A 51 -10.79 -5.34 3.85
C LEU A 51 -9.78 -4.77 2.84
N ARG A 52 -10.23 -4.18 1.73
CA ARG A 52 -9.35 -3.49 0.77
C ARG A 52 -8.58 -2.35 1.42
N GLU A 53 -9.26 -1.56 2.27
CA GLU A 53 -8.62 -0.46 2.95
C GLU A 53 -7.54 -0.94 3.94
N VAL A 54 -7.86 -1.94 4.76
CA VAL A 54 -6.90 -2.55 5.70
C VAL A 54 -5.70 -3.12 4.94
N VAL A 55 -5.95 -3.88 3.86
CA VAL A 55 -4.89 -4.46 3.03
C VAL A 55 -4.02 -3.38 2.39
N ARG A 56 -4.60 -2.28 1.91
CA ARG A 56 -3.83 -1.13 1.39
C ARG A 56 -2.93 -0.54 2.47
N ARG A 57 -3.47 -0.24 3.65
CA ARG A 57 -2.72 0.34 4.77
C ARG A 57 -1.55 -0.56 5.21
N GLU A 58 -1.78 -1.87 5.26
CA GLU A 58 -0.73 -2.84 5.61
C GLU A 58 0.36 -2.93 4.54
N GLN A 59 -0.01 -2.89 3.25
CA GLN A 59 0.97 -2.83 2.16
C GLN A 59 1.79 -1.53 2.22
N GLU A 60 1.16 -0.39 2.49
CA GLU A 60 1.85 0.89 2.65
C GLU A 60 2.77 0.92 3.86
N ARG A 61 2.38 0.26 4.94
CA ARG A 61 3.22 0.09 6.13
C ARG A 61 4.46 -0.74 5.79
N LYS A 62 4.29 -1.91 5.20
CA LYS A 62 5.40 -2.78 4.78
C LYS A 62 6.32 -2.09 3.78
N TRP A 63 5.76 -1.41 2.78
CA TRP A 63 6.55 -0.67 1.80
C TRP A 63 7.43 0.40 2.47
N ARG A 64 6.88 1.15 3.43
CA ARG A 64 7.65 2.14 4.21
C ARG A 64 8.74 1.49 5.05
N GLU A 65 8.45 0.36 5.70
CA GLU A 65 9.45 -0.40 6.47
C GLU A 65 10.58 -0.90 5.56
N ASP A 66 10.24 -1.49 4.40
CA ASP A 66 11.20 -2.03 3.44
C ASP A 66 12.08 -0.96 2.76
N HIS A 67 11.57 0.26 2.62
CA HIS A 67 12.26 1.35 1.91
C HIS A 67 12.78 2.45 2.86
N ALA A 68 12.67 2.27 4.18
CA ALA A 68 13.07 3.27 5.17
C ALA A 68 14.54 3.70 5.00
N ASP A 69 15.44 2.71 4.87
CA ASP A 69 16.88 2.96 4.72
C ASP A 69 17.21 3.68 3.42
N PHE A 70 16.54 3.30 2.33
CA PHE A 70 16.71 3.95 1.02
C PHE A 70 16.25 5.41 1.08
N ILE A 71 15.07 5.66 1.66
CA ILE A 71 14.52 7.01 1.82
C ILE A 71 15.42 7.85 2.71
N ALA A 72 15.94 7.29 3.82
CA ALA A 72 16.85 7.99 4.71
C ALA A 72 18.16 8.36 4.01
N ALA A 73 18.76 7.43 3.25
CA ALA A 73 19.97 7.69 2.48
C ALA A 73 19.74 8.77 1.41
N TYR A 74 18.63 8.68 0.67
CA TYR A 74 18.27 9.67 -0.33
C TYR A 74 18.04 11.06 0.27
N ASN A 75 17.30 11.15 1.38
CA ASN A 75 17.06 12.40 2.08
C ASN A 75 18.36 13.04 2.57
N ALA A 76 19.31 12.24 3.11
CA ALA A 76 20.61 12.73 3.52
C ALA A 76 21.42 13.32 2.34
N THR A 77 21.34 12.70 1.16
CA THR A 77 21.95 13.25 -0.07
C THR A 77 21.33 14.59 -0.45
N ILE A 78 20.00 14.71 -0.43
CA ILE A 78 19.30 15.97 -0.74
C ILE A 78 19.63 17.07 0.28
N GLU A 79 19.74 16.73 1.58
CA GLU A 79 20.15 17.69 2.61
C GLU A 79 21.59 18.18 2.42
N ALA A 80 22.49 17.30 1.97
CA ALA A 80 23.89 17.64 1.77
C ALA A 80 24.15 18.41 0.46
N GLU A 81 23.49 18.01 -0.63
CA GLU A 81 23.81 18.48 -1.99
C GLU A 81 22.74 19.41 -2.57
N GLY A 82 21.59 19.54 -1.91
CA GLY A 82 20.42 20.24 -2.43
C GLY A 82 19.65 19.41 -3.46
N LEU A 83 18.60 19.99 -4.03
CA LEU A 83 17.81 19.33 -5.07
C LEU A 83 18.60 19.36 -6.41
N PRO A 84 18.88 18.19 -7.04
CA PRO A 84 19.74 18.14 -8.24
C PRO A 84 19.29 18.97 -9.45
N LEU A 85 18.01 19.36 -9.49
CA LEU A 85 17.40 20.10 -10.60
C LEU A 85 16.81 21.45 -10.16
N ASP A 86 17.14 21.92 -8.95
CA ASP A 86 16.57 23.16 -8.42
C ASP A 86 16.90 24.38 -9.30
N GLU A 87 18.11 24.40 -9.87
CA GLU A 87 18.59 25.47 -10.76
C GLU A 87 17.77 25.62 -12.06
N TRP A 88 16.99 24.61 -12.44
CA TRP A 88 16.21 24.59 -13.68
C TRP A 88 14.70 24.69 -13.43
N ARG A 89 14.29 24.88 -12.18
CA ARG A 89 12.88 24.96 -11.79
C ARG A 89 12.28 26.30 -12.22
N SER A 90 11.50 26.30 -13.30
CA SER A 90 10.72 27.45 -13.76
C SER A 90 9.35 27.50 -13.03
N PHE A 91 8.90 28.69 -12.64
CA PHE A 91 7.65 28.95 -11.90
C PHE A 91 6.41 29.02 -12.79
#